data_AF-A0A7J3TVS4-F1
#
_entry.id   AF-A0A7J3TVS4-F1
#
_cell.length_a   1.000
_cell.length_b   1.000
_cell.length_c   1.000
_cell.angle_alpha   90.00
_cell.angle_beta   90.00
_cell.angle_gamma   90.00
#
_symmetry.space_group_name_H-M   'P 1'
#
loop_
_entity.id
_entity.type
_entity.pdbx_description
1 polymer ?
#
loop_
_entity_poly.entity_id
_entity_poly.type
_entity_poly.pdbx_seq_one_letter_code
_entity_poly.pdbx_strand_id
1 'polypeptide(L)'
;MFNEISLRLRRAIEIAKSLGYDCEDVSSREFYSYMTGETVSGDRITLEEVLRSDFLTLHEVIEISELKKKGIPINEVTTVNCPLKTTYEAHMTAVEYEIKYALKREDLTYV
;
A
#
# COMPACT_ATOMS: atom_id res chain seq x y z
N MET A 1 10.03 -5.09 14.55
CA MET A 1 9.59 -4.12 13.54
C MET A 1 9.79 -4.63 12.12
N PHE A 2 10.98 -4.61 11.51
CA PHE A 2 11.14 -5.04 10.10
C PHE A 2 10.71 -6.48 9.81
N ASN A 3 10.91 -7.43 10.73
CA ASN A 3 10.40 -8.79 10.58
C ASN A 3 8.86 -8.87 10.51
N GLU A 4 8.18 -8.00 11.27
CA GLU A 4 6.72 -7.90 11.27
C GLU A 4 6.23 -7.29 9.96
N ILE A 5 6.87 -6.21 9.50
CA ILE A 5 6.61 -5.62 8.18
C ILE A 5 6.79 -6.70 7.10
N SER A 6 7.90 -7.44 7.09
CA SER A 6 8.13 -8.53 6.13
C SER A 6 7.06 -9.63 6.16
N LEU A 7 6.50 -9.93 7.34
CA LEU A 7 5.41 -10.91 7.46
C LEU A 7 4.11 -10.36 6.86
N ARG A 8 3.78 -9.10 7.18
CA ARG A 8 2.56 -8.43 6.69
C ARG A 8 2.62 -8.18 5.18
N LEU A 9 3.77 -7.75 4.67
CA LEU A 9 4.00 -7.58 3.24
C LEU A 9 3.81 -8.89 2.47
N ARG A 10 4.39 -10.01 2.94
CA ARG A 10 4.18 -11.31 2.30
C ARG A 10 2.71 -11.69 2.21
N ARG A 11 1.96 -11.48 3.30
CA ARG A 11 0.51 -11.73 3.32
C ARG A 11 -0.25 -10.83 2.34
N ALA A 12 0.07 -9.54 2.32
CA ALA A 12 -0.55 -8.59 1.39
C ALA A 12 -0.25 -8.93 -0.08
N ILE A 13 0.99 -9.32 -0.40
CA ILE A 13 1.40 -9.77 -1.74
C ILE A 13 0.66 -11.06 -2.13
N GLU A 14 0.49 -12.02 -1.22
CA GLU A 14 -0.32 -13.22 -1.46
C GLU A 14 -1.78 -12.88 -1.74
N ILE A 15 -2.37 -11.94 -0.98
CA ILE A 15 -3.73 -11.44 -1.22
C ILE A 15 -3.82 -10.79 -2.60
N ALA A 16 -2.92 -9.85 -2.92
CA ALA A 16 -2.88 -9.14 -4.20
C ALA A 16 -2.78 -10.12 -5.39
N LYS A 17 -1.87 -11.10 -5.29
CA LYS A 17 -1.73 -12.17 -6.28
C LYS A 17 -3.01 -12.98 -6.44
N SER A 18 -3.69 -13.28 -5.34
CA SER A 18 -4.98 -13.99 -5.37
C SER A 18 -6.13 -13.19 -5.99
N LEU A 19 -5.94 -11.87 -6.16
CA LEU A 19 -6.86 -10.94 -6.85
C LEU A 19 -6.39 -10.65 -8.29
N GLY A 20 -5.34 -11.31 -8.76
CA GLY A 20 -4.79 -11.12 -10.10
C GLY A 20 -3.91 -9.88 -10.26
N TYR A 21 -3.39 -9.32 -9.16
CA TYR A 21 -2.41 -8.24 -9.20
C TYR A 21 -0.99 -8.78 -9.04
N ASP A 22 -0.08 -8.31 -9.89
CA ASP A 22 1.36 -8.58 -9.77
C ASP A 22 2.05 -7.37 -9.15
N CYS A 23 2.60 -7.58 -7.94
CA CYS A 23 3.28 -6.54 -7.17
C CYS A 23 4.72 -6.39 -7.64
N GLU A 24 5.19 -5.14 -7.73
CA GLU A 24 6.62 -4.86 -7.70
C GLU A 24 7.23 -5.32 -6.37
N ASP A 25 8.53 -5.57 -6.35
CA ASP A 25 9.23 -5.94 -5.12
C ASP A 25 9.22 -4.76 -4.14
N VAL A 26 8.46 -4.87 -3.05
CA VAL A 26 8.40 -3.86 -1.98
C VAL A 26 9.18 -4.37 -0.79
N SER A 27 10.33 -3.77 -0.52
CA SER A 27 11.12 -4.12 0.65
C SER A 27 10.52 -3.55 1.93
N SER A 28 10.74 -4.22 3.06
CA SER A 28 10.29 -3.73 4.37
C SER A 28 10.89 -2.38 4.76
N ARG A 29 12.03 -1.99 4.16
CA ARG A 29 12.64 -0.68 4.35
C ARG A 29 11.93 0.39 3.53
N GLU A 30 11.66 0.13 2.25
CA GLU A 30 10.87 1.05 1.41
C GLU A 30 9.49 1.29 2.02
N PHE A 31 8.81 0.22 2.43
CA PHE A 31 7.51 0.32 3.09
C PHE A 31 7.58 1.18 4.36
N TYR A 32 8.55 0.91 5.23
CA TYR A 32 8.74 1.70 6.45
C TYR A 32 8.97 3.17 6.13
N SER A 33 9.93 3.48 5.24
CA SER A 33 10.27 4.85 4.86
C SER A 33 9.08 5.58 4.24
N TYR A 34 8.30 4.92 3.37
CA TYR A 34 7.09 5.47 2.79
C TYR A 34 6.05 5.83 3.87
N MET A 35 5.74 4.87 4.75
CA MET A 35 4.72 5.03 5.79
C MET A 35 5.07 6.04 6.88
N THR A 36 6.37 6.24 7.16
CA THR A 36 6.84 7.22 8.15
C THR A 36 7.30 8.53 7.52
N GLY A 37 7.14 8.65 6.20
CA GLY A 37 7.53 9.83 5.44
C GLY A 37 6.63 11.03 5.68
N GLU A 38 7.04 12.17 5.14
CA GLU A 38 6.19 13.36 5.12
C GLU A 38 5.01 13.14 4.17
N THR A 39 3.80 13.50 4.60
CA THR A 39 2.59 13.44 3.78
C THR A 39 2.10 14.85 3.48
N VAL A 40 1.51 15.05 2.29
CA VAL A 40 0.96 16.35 1.87
C VAL A 40 -0.32 16.68 2.64
N SER A 41 -1.11 15.66 2.98
CA SER A 41 -2.41 15.75 3.67
C SER A 41 -2.29 15.78 5.20
N GLY A 42 -1.13 15.42 5.76
CA GLY A 42 -0.98 15.22 7.20
C GLY A 42 -1.76 14.00 7.70
N ASP A 43 -1.70 12.89 6.96
CA ASP A 43 -2.46 11.68 7.26
C ASP A 43 -2.26 11.23 8.72
N ARG A 44 -3.37 10.77 9.31
CA ARG A 44 -3.45 10.42 10.74
C ARG A 44 -3.19 8.95 11.03
N ILE A 45 -3.05 8.13 9.99
CA ILE A 45 -2.93 6.69 10.14
C ILE A 45 -1.49 6.29 10.41
N THR A 46 -1.29 5.51 11.47
CA THR A 46 0.03 5.06 11.87
C THR A 46 0.42 3.78 11.14
N LEU A 47 1.72 3.54 11.01
CA LEU A 47 2.27 2.26 10.53
C LEU A 47 1.67 1.06 11.30
N GLU A 48 1.46 1.20 12.61
CA GLU A 48 0.90 0.13 13.44
C GLU A 48 -0.56 -0.19 13.07
N GLU A 49 -1.38 0.83 12.81
CA GLU A 49 -2.75 0.66 12.33
C GLU A 49 -2.79 -0.02 10.96
N VAL A 50 -1.90 0.40 10.05
CA VAL A 50 -1.78 -0.22 8.73
C VAL A 50 -1.41 -1.70 8.85
N LEU A 51 -0.37 -2.03 9.63
CA LEU A 51 0.08 -3.42 9.79
C LEU A 51 -0.94 -4.31 10.50
N ARG A 52 -1.90 -3.75 11.23
CA ARG A 52 -2.99 -4.52 11.88
C ARG A 52 -4.13 -4.88 10.92
N SER A 53 -4.28 -4.14 9.82
CA SER A 53 -5.33 -4.36 8.83
C SER A 53 -4.77 -4.96 7.55
N ASP A 54 -5.31 -6.11 7.15
CA ASP A 54 -4.96 -6.68 5.85
C ASP A 54 -5.38 -5.77 4.69
N PHE A 55 -6.47 -4.99 4.84
CA PHE A 55 -6.94 -4.03 3.84
C PHE A 55 -5.94 -2.89 3.66
N LEU A 56 -5.55 -2.25 4.76
CA LEU A 56 -4.61 -1.14 4.71
C LEU A 56 -3.22 -1.58 4.26
N THR A 57 -2.73 -2.75 4.74
CA THR A 57 -1.44 -3.27 4.25
C THR A 57 -1.52 -3.58 2.75
N LEU A 58 -2.62 -4.15 2.27
CA LEU A 58 -2.84 -4.40 0.84
C LEU A 58 -2.84 -3.09 0.05
N HIS A 59 -3.55 -2.08 0.54
CA HIS A 59 -3.61 -0.74 -0.06
C HIS A 59 -2.23 -0.17 -0.27
N GLU A 60 -1.45 -0.06 0.80
CA GLU A 60 -0.13 0.56 0.75
C GLU A 60 0.84 -0.24 -0.13
N VAL A 61 0.76 -1.57 -0.13
CA VAL A 61 1.58 -2.41 -1.03
C VAL A 61 1.25 -2.15 -2.50
N ILE A 62 -0.02 -2.01 -2.84
CA ILE A 62 -0.44 -1.76 -4.22
C ILE A 62 -0.08 -0.33 -4.64
N GLU A 63 -0.29 0.65 -3.76
CA GLU A 63 0.07 2.04 -4.04
C GLU A 63 1.57 2.18 -4.30
N ILE A 64 2.41 1.64 -3.41
CA ILE A 64 3.86 1.61 -3.59
C ILE A 64 4.24 0.88 -4.88
N SER A 65 3.61 -0.26 -5.18
CA SER A 65 3.87 -1.03 -6.39
C SER A 65 3.55 -0.23 -7.67
N GLU A 66 2.41 0.47 -7.72
CA GLU A 66 2.06 1.34 -8.86
C GLU A 66 3.02 2.52 -9.02
N LEU A 67 3.48 3.11 -7.91
CA LEU A 67 4.51 4.14 -7.95
C LEU A 67 5.83 3.60 -8.52
N LYS A 68 6.26 2.40 -8.10
CA LYS A 68 7.46 1.74 -8.63
C LYS A 68 7.35 1.42 -10.12
N LYS A 69 6.20 0.94 -10.60
CA LYS A 69 5.94 0.72 -12.05
C LYS A 69 6.12 1.98 -12.88
N LYS A 70 5.88 3.15 -12.29
CA LYS A 70 6.07 4.46 -12.92
C LYS A 70 7.48 5.03 -12.72
N GLY A 71 8.40 4.25 -12.14
CA GLY A 71 9.79 4.64 -11.90
C GLY A 71 9.95 5.63 -10.75
N ILE A 72 8.96 5.76 -9.87
CA ILE A 72 9.03 6.66 -8.72
C ILE A 72 9.82 5.97 -7.58
N PRO A 73 10.89 6.61 -7.06
CA PRO A 73 11.62 6.09 -5.91
C PRO A 73 10.76 6.10 -4.64
N ILE A 74 10.91 5.07 -3.81
CA ILE A 74 10.15 4.89 -2.56
C ILE A 74 11.03 5.19 -1.35
N ASN A 75 10.72 6.26 -0.64
CA ASN A 75 11.42 6.78 0.54
C ASN A 75 10.53 7.77 1.31
N GLU A 76 11.09 8.43 2.32
CA GLU A 76 10.40 9.34 3.25
C GLU A 76 9.84 10.60 2.59
N VAL A 77 10.28 10.94 1.37
CA VAL A 77 9.85 12.14 0.63
C VAL A 77 9.05 11.79 -0.62
N THR A 78 8.71 10.51 -0.84
CA THR A 78 7.97 10.07 -2.02
C THR A 78 6.64 10.79 -2.13
N THR A 79 5.85 10.84 -1.06
CA THR A 79 4.49 11.41 -1.09
C THR A 79 4.49 12.91 -1.38
N VAL A 80 5.49 13.66 -0.90
CA VAL A 80 5.61 15.10 -1.14
C VAL A 80 6.20 15.46 -2.51
N ASN A 81 7.07 14.61 -3.06
CA ASN A 81 7.76 14.89 -4.33
C ASN A 81 7.08 14.25 -5.55
N CYS A 82 6.23 13.25 -5.33
CA CYS A 82 5.49 12.60 -6.40
C CYS A 82 4.42 13.56 -6.97
N PRO A 83 4.28 13.67 -8.30
CA PRO A 83 3.20 14.46 -8.89
C PRO A 83 1.83 14.00 -8.38
N LEU A 84 1.00 14.94 -7.93
CA LEU A 84 -0.31 14.64 -7.32
C LEU A 84 -1.18 13.72 -8.18
N LYS A 85 -1.17 13.91 -9.51
CA LYS A 85 -1.89 13.03 -10.45
C LYS A 85 -1.41 11.58 -10.36
N THR A 86 -0.09 11.37 -10.28
CA THR A 86 0.50 10.04 -10.19
C THR A 86 0.14 9.35 -8.88
N THR A 87 0.25 10.07 -7.76
CA THR A 87 -0.17 9.57 -6.44
C THR A 87 -1.66 9.23 -6.43
N TYR A 88 -2.50 10.09 -7.00
CA TYR A 88 -3.94 9.84 -7.09
C TYR A 88 -4.28 8.58 -7.92
N GLU A 89 -3.64 8.38 -9.07
CA GLU A 89 -3.85 7.17 -9.88
C GLU A 89 -3.42 5.88 -9.15
N ALA A 90 -2.30 5.92 -8.43
CA ALA A 90 -1.82 4.80 -7.61
C ALA A 90 -2.82 4.51 -6.47
N HIS A 91 -3.27 5.54 -5.77
CA HIS A 91 -4.25 5.44 -4.70
C HIS A 91 -5.57 4.83 -5.17
N MET A 92 -6.11 5.30 -6.30
CA MET A 92 -7.35 4.75 -6.86
C MET A 92 -7.23 3.28 -7.25
N THR A 93 -6.04 2.87 -7.72
CA THR A 93 -5.76 1.45 -8.00
C THR A 93 -5.78 0.64 -6.70
N ALA A 94 -5.13 1.14 -5.64
CA ALA A 94 -5.14 0.50 -4.34
C ALA A 94 -6.56 0.32 -3.77
N VAL A 95 -7.39 1.38 -3.82
CA VAL A 95 -8.82 1.33 -3.41
C VAL A 95 -9.61 0.29 -4.20
N GLU A 96 -9.39 0.18 -5.53
CA GLU A 96 -10.06 -0.84 -6.34
C GLU A 96 -9.77 -2.26 -5.83
N TYR A 97 -8.53 -2.52 -5.41
CA TYR A 97 -8.14 -3.81 -4.88
C TYR A 97 -8.58 -4.06 -3.44
N GLU A 98 -8.72 -3.03 -2.61
CA GLU A 98 -9.39 -3.16 -1.32
C GLU A 98 -10.84 -3.63 -1.50
N ILE A 99 -11.58 -3.01 -2.42
CA ILE A 99 -12.97 -3.38 -2.72
C ILE A 99 -13.03 -4.81 -3.29
N LYS A 100 -12.14 -5.17 -4.22
CA LYS A 100 -12.05 -6.55 -4.73
C LYS A 100 -11.78 -7.54 -3.61
N TYR A 101 -10.93 -7.19 -2.64
CA TYR A 101 -10.64 -8.04 -1.49
C TYR A 101 -11.86 -8.19 -0.58
N ALA A 102 -12.58 -7.10 -0.30
CA ALA A 102 -13.81 -7.12 0.48
C ALA A 102 -14.87 -8.02 -0.15
N LEU A 103 -15.10 -7.85 -1.46
CA LEU A 103 -16.04 -8.67 -2.23
C LEU A 103 -15.65 -10.16 -2.22
N LYS A 104 -14.36 -10.47 -2.39
CA LYS A 104 -13.85 -11.84 -2.30
C LYS A 104 -14.06 -12.48 -0.92
N ARG A 105 -14.10 -11.67 0.14
CA ARG A 105 -14.36 -12.10 1.51
C ARG A 105 -15.84 -12.08 1.89
N GLU A 106 -16.72 -11.66 0.99
CA GLU A 106 -18.13 -11.40 1.26
C GLU A 106 -18.35 -10.38 2.40
N ASP A 107 -17.37 -9.49 2.62
CA ASP A 107 -17.45 -8.44 3.65
C ASP A 107 -18.13 -7.19 3.08
N LEU A 108 -19.46 -7.23 3.04
CA LEU A 108 -20.29 -6.13 2.54
C LEU A 108 -20.34 -4.93 3.50
N THR A 109 -19.74 -5.02 4.69
CA THR A 109 -19.68 -3.87 5.61
C THR A 109 -18.51 -2.93 5.31
N TYR A 110 -17.53 -3.42 4.54
CA TYR A 110 -16.38 -2.65 4.05
C TYR A 110 -16.67 -1.92 2.73
N VAL A 111 -17.66 -2.39 1.96
CA VAL A 111 -18.08 -1.85 0.64
C VAL A 111 -19.15 -0.78 0.80
#